data_AF-X1IBG1-F1
#
_entry.id   AF-X1IBG1-F1
#
_cell.length_a   1.000
_cell.length_b   1.000
_cell.length_c   1.000
_cell.angle_alpha   90.00
_cell.angle_beta   90.00
_cell.angle_gamma   90.00
#
_symmetry.space_group_name_H-M   'P 1'
#
loop_
_entity.id
_entity.type
_entity.pdbx_description
1 polymer ?
#
loop_
_entity_poly.entity_id
_entity_poly.type
_entity_poly.pdbx_seq_one_letter_code
_entity_poly.pdbx_strand_id
1 'polypeptide(L)'
;TQFAVLKDVIKSLVTQGIKKMFILNGHGGNEFRHMIRELKVIQPEIFISTLDWYKTLDNLKYFDEPGDHAGEMETSIMLHIQPDICLPVKEAGEGKAAGFSLKGIKEGWVWAPREWKKISKDTGIGNPSKATAEKGKRFFNDLTEKIASFLIELDKSDPDDLYDHK
;
A
#
# COMPACT_ATOMS: atom_id res chain seq x y z
N THR A 1 10.40 -16.41 -0.49
CA THR A 1 9.13 -16.86 0.11
C THR A 1 7.91 -16.19 -0.49
N GLN A 2 7.78 -14.86 -0.49
CA GLN A 2 6.60 -14.15 -1.05
C GLN A 2 6.26 -14.60 -2.48
N PHE A 3 7.26 -14.70 -3.35
CA PHE A 3 7.08 -15.21 -4.71
C PHE A 3 6.48 -16.62 -4.76
N ALA A 4 6.95 -17.55 -3.93
CA ALA A 4 6.44 -18.92 -3.88
C ALA A 4 4.98 -18.94 -3.41
N VAL A 5 4.65 -18.18 -2.36
CA VAL A 5 3.27 -18.04 -1.88
C VAL A 5 2.37 -17.48 -2.98
N LEU A 6 2.80 -16.40 -3.64
CA LEU A 6 2.02 -15.78 -4.72
C LEU A 6 1.83 -16.74 -5.89
N LYS A 7 2.87 -17.50 -6.27
CA LYS A 7 2.82 -18.52 -7.31
C LYS A 7 1.80 -19.62 -6.99
N ASP A 8 1.79 -20.12 -5.76
CA ASP A 8 0.89 -21.20 -5.34
C ASP A 8 -0.57 -20.72 -5.27
N VAL A 9 -0.80 -19.48 -4.82
CA VAL A 9 -2.11 -18.84 -4.85
C VAL A 9 -2.60 -18.70 -6.29
N ILE A 10 -1.78 -18.16 -7.19
CA ILE A 10 -2.14 -17.98 -8.60
C ILE A 10 -2.46 -19.33 -9.25
N LYS A 11 -1.62 -20.35 -9.04
CA LYS A 11 -1.85 -21.69 -9.58
C LYS A 11 -3.22 -22.23 -9.14
N SER A 12 -3.60 -21.99 -7.89
CA SER A 12 -4.90 -22.40 -7.35
C SER A 12 -6.05 -21.64 -8.04
N LEU A 13 -5.92 -20.32 -8.21
CA LEU A 13 -6.90 -19.48 -8.90
C LEU A 13 -7.08 -19.89 -10.37
N VAL A 14 -5.97 -20.12 -11.09
CA VAL A 14 -5.99 -20.57 -12.49
C VAL A 14 -6.65 -21.93 -12.62
N THR A 15 -6.36 -22.87 -11.71
CA THR A 15 -7.01 -24.19 -11.67
C THR A 15 -8.53 -24.09 -11.48
N GLN A 16 -9.00 -23.06 -10.77
CA GLN A 16 -10.42 -22.77 -10.56
C GLN A 16 -11.06 -21.99 -11.71
N GLY A 17 -10.30 -21.65 -12.76
CA GLY A 17 -10.78 -20.87 -13.90
C GLY A 17 -10.85 -19.36 -13.65
N ILE A 18 -10.25 -18.86 -12.57
CA ILE A 18 -10.19 -17.42 -12.28
C ILE A 18 -9.09 -16.78 -13.13
N LYS A 19 -9.49 -15.80 -13.95
CA LYS A 19 -8.62 -15.14 -14.94
C LYS A 19 -8.10 -13.76 -14.52
N LYS A 20 -8.56 -13.21 -13.40
CA LYS A 20 -8.22 -11.85 -12.95
C LYS A 20 -7.88 -11.84 -11.46
N MET A 21 -6.73 -11.26 -11.10
CA MET A 21 -6.27 -11.08 -9.72
C MET A 21 -5.83 -9.64 -9.49
N PHE A 22 -6.31 -9.05 -8.39
CA PHE A 22 -5.91 -7.73 -7.94
C PHE A 22 -5.25 -7.82 -6.55
N ILE A 23 -4.01 -7.34 -6.45
CA ILE A 23 -3.23 -7.34 -5.21
C ILE A 23 -3.33 -5.96 -4.55
N LEU A 24 -4.03 -5.87 -3.43
CA LEU A 24 -4.07 -4.67 -2.59
C LEU A 24 -2.92 -4.69 -1.58
N ASN A 25 -1.85 -3.97 -1.85
CA ASN A 25 -0.67 -3.89 -0.98
C ASN A 25 -0.83 -2.79 0.07
N GLY A 26 -0.65 -3.16 1.33
CA GLY A 26 -0.66 -2.24 2.47
C GLY A 26 0.70 -1.99 3.11
N HIS A 27 1.79 -2.49 2.54
CA HIS A 27 3.11 -2.33 3.13
C HIS A 27 4.17 -1.98 2.08
N GLY A 28 4.87 -0.86 2.28
CA GLY A 28 5.89 -0.36 1.35
C GLY A 28 7.14 -1.22 1.20
N GLY A 29 7.38 -2.18 2.10
CA GLY A 29 8.45 -3.17 1.94
C GLY A 29 8.13 -4.27 0.92
N ASN A 30 6.87 -4.46 0.54
CA ASN A 30 6.48 -5.43 -0.49
C ASN A 30 6.66 -4.80 -1.87
N GLU A 31 7.26 -5.55 -2.81
CA GLU A 31 7.39 -5.12 -4.20
C GLU A 31 6.86 -6.21 -5.12
N PHE A 32 5.65 -6.05 -5.65
CA PHE A 32 4.98 -7.07 -6.45
C PHE A 32 5.30 -7.00 -7.95
N ARG A 33 5.78 -5.88 -8.48
CA ARG A 33 5.88 -5.69 -9.94
C ARG A 33 6.87 -6.63 -10.60
N HIS A 34 7.99 -6.93 -9.96
CA HIS A 34 8.96 -7.89 -10.49
C HIS A 34 8.41 -9.31 -10.44
N MET A 35 7.75 -9.69 -9.32
CA MET A 35 7.11 -10.99 -9.18
C MET A 35 6.02 -11.20 -10.25
N ILE A 36 5.17 -10.19 -10.48
CA ILE A 36 4.11 -10.23 -11.49
C ILE A 36 4.70 -10.44 -12.89
N ARG A 37 5.80 -9.75 -13.25
CA ARG A 37 6.45 -9.93 -14.56
C ARG A 37 6.95 -11.36 -14.76
N GLU A 38 7.55 -11.95 -13.75
CA GLU A 38 8.02 -13.34 -13.82
C GLU A 38 6.84 -14.33 -13.87
N LEU A 39 5.81 -14.10 -13.06
CA LEU A 39 4.62 -14.95 -13.03
C LEU A 39 3.83 -14.90 -14.33
N LYS A 40 3.81 -13.77 -15.04
CA LYS A 40 3.13 -13.67 -16.34
C LYS A 40 3.71 -14.63 -17.39
N VAL A 41 4.99 -14.99 -17.28
CA VAL A 41 5.63 -15.99 -18.16
C VAL A 41 5.19 -17.42 -17.80
N ILE A 42 5.01 -17.69 -16.50
CA ILE A 42 4.73 -19.03 -15.96
C ILE A 42 3.23 -19.34 -15.94
N GLN A 43 2.40 -18.32 -15.84
CA GLN A 43 0.94 -18.38 -15.72
C GLN A 43 0.32 -17.29 -16.65
N PRO A 44 0.46 -17.43 -17.98
CA PRO A 44 -0.02 -16.41 -18.92
C PRO A 44 -1.54 -16.23 -18.91
N GLU A 45 -2.30 -17.21 -18.41
CA GLU A 45 -3.76 -17.30 -18.43
C GLU A 45 -4.46 -16.34 -17.47
N ILE A 46 -3.72 -15.76 -16.51
CA ILE A 46 -4.26 -14.82 -15.53
C ILE A 46 -3.72 -13.41 -15.78
N PHE A 47 -4.61 -12.42 -15.67
CA PHE A 47 -4.25 -11.02 -15.56
C PHE A 47 -4.04 -10.67 -14.09
N ILE A 48 -2.86 -10.13 -13.75
CA ILE A 48 -2.50 -9.77 -12.37
C ILE A 48 -2.16 -8.28 -12.33
N SER A 49 -2.84 -7.56 -11.45
CA SER A 49 -2.61 -6.14 -11.18
C SER A 49 -2.36 -5.91 -9.69
N THR A 50 -1.71 -4.80 -9.33
CA THR A 50 -1.36 -4.48 -7.94
C THR A 50 -1.48 -3.00 -7.66
N LEU A 51 -1.85 -2.64 -6.44
CA LEU A 51 -1.95 -1.27 -5.95
C LEU A 51 -1.28 -1.13 -4.59
N ASP A 52 -0.55 -0.03 -4.37
CA ASP A 52 -0.16 0.44 -3.04
C ASP A 52 -1.23 1.42 -2.55
N TRP A 53 -2.14 1.00 -1.66
CA TRP A 53 -3.33 1.81 -1.33
C TRP A 53 -2.95 3.21 -0.81
N TYR A 54 -1.88 3.28 -0.01
CA TYR A 54 -1.36 4.48 0.66
C TYR A 54 -0.72 5.50 -0.28
N LYS A 55 -0.60 5.19 -1.58
CA LYS A 55 -0.11 6.10 -2.64
C LYS A 55 -1.22 6.50 -3.64
N THR A 56 -2.45 6.02 -3.46
CA THR A 56 -3.53 6.14 -4.47
C THR A 56 -4.15 7.53 -4.53
N LEU A 57 -4.17 8.21 -3.38
CA LEU A 57 -4.67 9.56 -3.19
C LEU A 57 -3.54 10.48 -2.74
N ASP A 58 -3.73 11.78 -2.91
CA ASP A 58 -2.82 12.79 -2.40
C ASP A 58 -3.04 12.96 -0.89
N ASN A 59 -2.19 12.35 -0.08
CA ASN A 59 -2.30 12.32 1.38
C ASN A 59 -2.30 13.72 2.01
N LEU A 60 -1.65 14.72 1.38
CA LEU A 60 -1.60 16.09 1.89
C LEU A 60 -2.95 16.81 1.81
N LYS A 61 -3.91 16.28 1.06
CA LYS A 61 -5.30 16.76 1.06
C LYS A 61 -6.10 16.27 2.28
N TYR A 62 -5.60 15.25 2.98
CA TYR A 62 -6.34 14.58 4.05
C TYR A 62 -5.69 14.73 5.43
N PHE A 63 -4.37 14.83 5.47
CA PHE A 63 -3.58 14.79 6.70
C PHE A 63 -2.60 15.95 6.73
N ASP A 64 -2.31 16.46 7.93
CA ASP A 64 -1.35 17.56 8.11
C ASP A 64 0.09 17.05 7.95
N GLU A 65 0.38 15.91 8.59
CA GLU A 65 1.68 15.24 8.59
C GLU A 65 1.46 13.73 8.36
N PRO A 66 1.13 13.29 7.12
CA PRO A 66 0.72 11.90 6.85
C PRO A 66 1.65 10.84 7.46
N GLY A 67 2.96 11.11 7.45
CA GLY A 67 4.00 10.18 7.86
C GLY A 67 4.28 9.10 6.81
N ASP A 68 5.25 8.24 7.11
CA ASP A 68 5.68 7.11 6.28
C ASP A 68 5.33 5.76 6.94
N HIS A 69 5.41 5.68 8.28
CA HIS A 69 5.02 4.47 9.04
C HIS A 69 4.50 4.82 10.44
N ALA A 70 3.36 4.26 10.82
CA ALA A 70 2.61 4.56 12.04
C ALA A 70 2.35 6.06 12.27
N GLY A 71 2.32 6.84 11.18
CA GLY A 71 2.09 8.28 11.21
C GLY A 71 0.60 8.64 11.27
N GLU A 72 0.29 9.90 10.96
CA GLU A 72 -1.07 10.43 11.01
C GLU A 72 -2.03 9.66 10.10
N MET A 73 -1.61 9.29 8.89
CA MET A 73 -2.45 8.60 7.91
C MET A 73 -2.87 7.20 8.40
N GLU A 74 -1.89 6.33 8.68
CA GLU A 74 -2.16 4.96 9.12
C GLU A 74 -2.95 4.95 10.44
N THR A 75 -2.58 5.82 11.38
CA THR A 75 -3.28 5.93 12.67
C THR A 75 -4.72 6.42 12.49
N SER A 76 -4.95 7.44 11.66
CA SER A 76 -6.31 7.95 11.41
C SER A 76 -7.22 6.89 10.80
N ILE A 77 -6.70 6.13 9.84
CA ILE A 77 -7.44 5.03 9.20
C ILE A 77 -7.76 3.93 10.21
N MET A 78 -6.82 3.53 11.05
CA MET A 78 -7.06 2.52 12.09
C MET A 78 -8.07 2.98 13.13
N LEU A 79 -8.02 4.25 13.55
CA LEU A 79 -9.03 4.85 14.44
C LEU A 79 -10.42 4.87 13.81
N HIS A 80 -10.53 4.88 12.49
CA HIS A 80 -11.81 4.77 11.79
C HIS A 80 -12.32 3.32 11.68
N ILE A 81 -11.44 2.39 11.27
CA ILE A 81 -11.84 1.02 10.92
C ILE A 81 -11.95 0.12 12.15
N GLN A 82 -10.98 0.22 13.06
CA GLN A 82 -10.85 -0.68 14.22
C GLN A 82 -10.26 0.10 15.41
N PRO A 83 -11.01 1.06 15.98
CA PRO A 83 -10.51 1.89 17.08
C PRO A 83 -10.09 1.09 18.32
N ASP A 84 -10.73 -0.04 18.58
CA ASP A 84 -10.54 -0.84 19.81
C ASP A 84 -9.15 -1.48 19.93
N ILE A 85 -8.39 -1.60 18.83
CA ILE A 85 -7.02 -2.11 18.85
C ILE A 85 -5.96 -1.01 18.86
N CYS A 86 -6.38 0.26 18.83
CA CYS A 86 -5.51 1.41 18.94
C CYS A 86 -5.42 1.86 20.40
N LEU A 87 -4.20 1.99 20.93
CA LEU A 87 -3.98 2.73 22.16
C LEU A 87 -4.32 4.22 21.96
N PRO A 88 -4.61 4.96 23.05
CA PRO A 88 -4.84 6.40 22.95
C PRO A 88 -3.67 7.11 22.24
N VAL A 89 -3.97 7.96 21.25
CA VAL A 89 -2.96 8.67 20.43
C VAL A 89 -1.95 9.46 21.27
N LYS A 90 -2.36 9.97 22.43
CA LYS A 90 -1.49 10.68 23.39
C LYS A 90 -0.36 9.81 23.97
N GLU A 91 -0.46 8.49 23.86
CA GLU A 91 0.55 7.52 24.30
C GLU A 91 1.51 7.14 23.18
N ALA A 92 1.22 7.54 21.94
CA ALA A 92 2.08 7.27 20.80
C ALA A 92 3.40 8.04 20.89
N GLY A 93 4.48 7.44 20.40
CA GLY A 93 5.74 8.12 20.21
C GLY A 93 5.65 9.23 19.16
N GLU A 94 6.66 10.10 19.13
CA GLU A 94 6.70 11.23 18.19
C GLU A 94 6.97 10.80 16.74
N GLY A 95 7.35 9.52 16.52
CA GLY A 95 7.67 8.98 15.20
C GLY A 95 8.88 9.67 14.55
N LYS A 96 9.78 10.23 15.37
CA LYS A 96 10.99 10.91 14.88
C LYS A 96 11.94 9.87 14.29
N ALA A 97 12.31 10.09 13.03
CA ALA A 97 13.25 9.25 12.33
C ALA A 97 14.44 10.02 11.75
N ALA A 98 15.65 9.44 11.87
CA ALA A 98 16.82 9.94 11.16
C ALA A 98 16.70 9.63 9.65
N GLY A 99 17.05 10.61 8.82
CA GLY A 99 17.20 10.42 7.38
C GLY A 99 18.61 9.99 7.00
N PHE A 100 18.77 9.45 5.79
CA PHE A 100 20.11 9.23 5.20
C PHE A 100 20.90 10.52 5.14
N SER A 101 22.23 10.48 5.24
CA SER A 101 23.10 11.65 5.01
C SER A 101 23.32 11.94 3.53
N LEU A 102 23.24 10.91 2.67
CA LEU A 102 23.48 10.97 1.23
C LEU A 102 22.35 11.74 0.51
N LYS A 103 22.73 12.79 -0.23
CA LYS A 103 21.81 13.69 -0.93
C LYS A 103 20.86 12.96 -1.89
N GLY A 104 21.36 12.05 -2.72
CA GLY A 104 20.52 11.35 -3.70
C GLY A 104 19.44 10.46 -3.08
N ILE A 105 19.68 9.90 -1.90
CA ILE A 105 18.67 9.11 -1.17
C ILE A 105 17.67 10.05 -0.47
N LYS A 106 18.13 11.18 0.09
CA LYS A 106 17.23 12.21 0.65
C LYS A 106 16.26 12.77 -0.39
N GLU A 107 16.75 12.99 -1.61
CA GLU A 107 15.98 13.48 -2.75
C GLU A 107 15.08 12.40 -3.38
N GLY A 108 15.30 11.12 -3.03
CA GLY A 108 14.43 10.01 -3.42
C GLY A 108 14.68 9.41 -4.80
N TRP A 109 15.68 9.87 -5.56
CA TRP A 109 16.04 9.27 -6.85
C TRP A 109 17.04 8.12 -6.74
N VAL A 110 17.69 7.96 -5.58
CA VAL A 110 18.43 6.76 -5.19
C VAL A 110 17.68 6.05 -4.08
N TRP A 111 17.59 4.72 -4.16
CA TRP A 111 16.92 3.90 -3.15
C TRP A 111 17.92 3.07 -2.34
N ALA A 112 17.71 3.00 -1.03
CA ALA A 112 18.37 2.07 -0.13
C ALA A 112 17.42 1.72 1.03
N PRO A 113 17.50 0.50 1.60
CA PRO A 113 16.67 0.13 2.74
C PRO A 113 17.08 0.90 4.00
N ARG A 114 16.10 1.29 4.81
CA ARG A 114 16.32 1.92 6.12
C ARG A 114 16.80 0.88 7.15
N GLU A 115 17.79 1.23 7.95
CA GLU A 115 18.19 0.43 9.12
C GLU A 115 17.37 0.87 10.35
N TRP A 116 16.21 0.23 10.57
CA TRP A 116 15.23 0.61 11.61
C TRP A 116 15.84 0.90 12.99
N LYS A 117 16.74 0.03 13.47
CA LYS A 117 17.42 0.18 14.78
C LYS A 117 18.25 1.46 14.91
N LYS A 118 18.72 2.02 13.79
CA LYS A 118 19.52 3.25 13.75
C LYS A 118 18.68 4.50 13.57
N ILE A 119 17.50 4.37 12.96
CA ILE A 119 16.75 5.54 12.51
C ILE A 119 15.58 5.90 13.42
N SER A 120 14.97 4.98 14.16
CA SER A 120 13.80 5.26 15.00
C SER A 120 13.93 4.58 16.37
N LYS A 121 13.39 5.23 17.41
CA LYS A 121 13.34 4.70 18.79
C LYS A 121 12.03 3.99 19.10
N ASP A 122 10.93 4.49 18.55
CA ASP A 122 9.56 4.02 18.78
C ASP A 122 9.01 3.21 17.60
N THR A 123 9.87 2.92 16.60
CA THR A 123 9.55 2.26 15.32
C THR A 123 8.63 3.06 14.40
N GLY A 124 8.13 4.22 14.81
CA GLY A 124 7.36 5.13 13.95
C GLY A 124 8.27 5.99 13.05
N ILE A 125 7.71 6.43 11.93
CA ILE A 125 8.27 7.43 11.01
C ILE A 125 7.12 8.38 10.61
N GLY A 126 7.04 9.52 11.31
CA GLY A 126 5.96 10.49 11.20
C GLY A 126 5.14 10.58 12.49
N ASN A 127 4.71 11.79 12.85
CA ASN A 127 4.04 12.06 14.12
C ASN A 127 2.52 11.76 14.02
N PRO A 128 1.98 10.80 14.79
CA PRO A 128 0.56 10.46 14.74
C PRO A 128 -0.34 11.36 15.59
N SER A 129 0.20 12.34 16.32
CA SER A 129 -0.56 13.15 17.31
C SER A 129 -1.79 13.87 16.76
N LYS A 130 -1.82 14.17 15.46
CA LYS A 130 -2.93 14.84 14.76
C LYS A 130 -3.95 13.86 14.15
N ALA A 131 -3.78 12.56 14.38
CA ALA A 131 -4.64 11.52 13.83
C ALA A 131 -6.03 11.57 14.45
N THR A 132 -7.05 11.40 13.60
CA THR A 132 -8.45 11.34 14.05
C THR A 132 -9.24 10.35 13.21
N ALA A 133 -10.25 9.72 13.81
CA ALA A 133 -11.16 8.83 13.09
C ALA A 133 -11.86 9.56 11.92
N GLU A 134 -12.14 10.85 12.04
CA GLU A 134 -12.80 11.63 10.98
C GLU A 134 -11.90 11.81 9.75
N LYS A 135 -10.61 12.12 9.94
CA LYS A 135 -9.64 12.15 8.84
C LYS A 135 -9.53 10.78 8.17
N GLY A 136 -9.49 9.72 8.97
CA GLY A 136 -9.46 8.34 8.51
C GLY A 136 -10.67 7.98 7.67
N LYS A 137 -11.87 8.31 8.15
CA LYS A 137 -13.14 8.10 7.44
C LYS A 137 -13.19 8.80 6.10
N ARG A 138 -12.81 10.08 6.05
CA ARG A 138 -12.80 10.86 4.80
C ARG A 138 -11.87 10.22 3.77
N PHE A 139 -10.65 9.89 4.17
CA PHE A 139 -9.67 9.24 3.28
C PHE A 139 -10.15 7.84 2.85
N PHE A 140 -10.66 7.04 3.80
CA PHE A 140 -11.14 5.68 3.56
C PHE A 140 -12.29 5.65 2.53
N ASN A 141 -13.25 6.56 2.64
CA ASN A 141 -14.38 6.64 1.71
C ASN A 141 -13.91 6.94 0.28
N ASP A 142 -13.11 7.98 0.10
CA ASP A 142 -12.62 8.37 -1.23
C ASP A 142 -11.71 7.31 -1.84
N LEU A 143 -10.89 6.65 -1.01
CA LEU A 143 -10.02 5.56 -1.43
C LEU A 143 -10.84 4.36 -1.88
N THR A 144 -11.85 3.98 -1.08
CA THR A 144 -12.71 2.83 -1.37
C THR A 144 -13.51 3.06 -2.64
N GLU A 145 -14.07 4.25 -2.84
CA GLU A 145 -14.79 4.62 -4.07
C GLU A 145 -13.91 4.47 -5.31
N LYS A 146 -12.66 4.97 -5.24
CA LYS A 146 -11.70 4.89 -6.34
C LYS A 146 -11.28 3.45 -6.65
N ILE A 147 -11.04 2.63 -5.62
CA ILE A 147 -10.68 1.21 -5.80
C ILE A 147 -11.89 0.43 -6.33
N ALA A 148 -13.08 0.65 -5.80
CA ALA A 148 -14.30 -0.02 -6.24
C ALA A 148 -14.61 0.28 -7.71
N SER A 149 -14.46 1.54 -8.13
CA SER A 149 -14.60 1.94 -9.53
C SER A 149 -13.68 1.14 -10.45
N PHE A 150 -12.39 1.04 -10.09
CA PHE A 150 -11.43 0.21 -10.85
C PHE A 150 -11.79 -1.28 -10.86
N LEU A 151 -12.24 -1.84 -9.73
CA LEU A 151 -12.62 -3.25 -9.67
C LEU A 151 -13.84 -3.56 -10.54
N ILE A 152 -14.80 -2.63 -10.66
CA ILE A 152 -15.95 -2.75 -11.57
C ILE A 152 -15.49 -2.68 -13.03
N GLU A 153 -14.56 -1.79 -13.36
CA GLU A 153 -13.95 -1.73 -14.70
C GLU A 153 -13.21 -3.04 -15.03
N LEU A 154 -12.40 -3.53 -14.10
CA LEU A 154 -11.66 -4.79 -14.24
C LEU A 154 -12.60 -6.00 -14.36
N ASP A 155 -13.73 -6.02 -13.67
CA ASP A 155 -14.73 -7.08 -13.81
C ASP A 155 -15.32 -7.12 -15.23
N LYS A 156 -15.60 -5.95 -15.82
CA LYS A 156 -16.17 -5.82 -17.16
C LYS A 156 -15.15 -5.99 -18.29
N SER A 157 -13.84 -5.91 -18.00
CA SER A 157 -12.80 -6.01 -19.00
C SER A 157 -12.54 -7.45 -19.46
N ASP A 158 -12.20 -7.62 -20.73
CA ASP A 158 -11.62 -8.85 -21.27
C ASP A 158 -10.11 -8.86 -20.99
N PRO A 159 -9.57 -9.81 -20.20
CA PRO A 159 -8.13 -9.87 -19.92
C PRO A 159 -7.27 -10.12 -21.17
N ASP A 160 -7.85 -10.58 -22.28
CA ASP A 160 -7.17 -10.80 -23.55
C ASP A 160 -7.17 -9.54 -24.45
N ASP A 161 -7.97 -8.52 -24.13
CA ASP A 161 -8.10 -7.25 -24.87
C ASP A 161 -8.23 -6.04 -23.92
N LEU A 162 -7.08 -5.60 -23.38
CA LEU A 162 -7.00 -4.52 -22.38
C LEU A 162 -6.39 -3.22 -22.91
N TYR A 163 -6.04 -3.15 -24.20
CA TYR A 163 -5.28 -2.03 -24.76
C TYR A 163 -6.12 -1.21 -25.73
N ASP A 164 -6.11 0.12 -25.54
CA ASP A 164 -6.70 1.02 -26.53
C ASP A 164 -5.89 0.99 -27.83
N HIS A 165 -6.50 0.49 -28.89
CA HIS A 165 -5.97 0.57 -30.25
C HIS A 165 -6.43 1.90 -30.88
N LYS A 166 -5.65 2.96 -30.64
CA LYS A 166 -5.79 4.24 -31.36
C LYS A 166 -5.17 4.17 -32.76
#